data_AF-A0A7R9AGM2-F1
#
_entry.id   AF-A0A7R9AGM2-F1
#
_cell.length_a   1.000
_cell.length_b   1.000
_cell.length_c   1.000
_cell.angle_alpha   90.00
_cell.angle_beta   90.00
_cell.angle_gamma   90.00
#
_symmetry.space_group_name_H-M   'P 1'
#
loop_
_entity.id
_entity.type
_entity.pdbx_description
1 polymer ?
#
loop_
_entity_poly.entity_id
_entity_poly.type
_entity_poly.pdbx_seq_one_letter_code
_entity_poly.pdbx_strand_id
1 'polypeptide(L)'
;MQLFLNEVSRRHPDEKIVMVMDGAGWHSSDKLKAPPNIYLLTLPPYAPELNPMEHVWDELREKFFHNQVFQSLDALEDHLVEALSARSPQEDFDDAKARVEEALQQGQQASDSASPNGEICGILLCMSGEQDGVAPHECKPLVEAYFKIRVYKKGTFKTRFDPIRTAHKRYAEVLESCDSAEQKDRDRVNAMFGTLEYSPFVYGN
;
A
#
# COMPACT_ATOMS: atom_id res chain seq x y z
N MET A 1 -4.21 -12.14 -19.76
CA MET A 1 -2.97 -12.24 -18.99
C MET A 1 -2.25 -13.59 -19.14
N GLN A 2 -2.88 -14.75 -18.89
CA GLN A 2 -2.16 -16.04 -18.99
C GLN A 2 -1.50 -16.29 -20.36
N LEU A 3 -2.21 -16.00 -21.46
CA LEU A 3 -1.65 -16.12 -22.82
C LEU A 3 -0.41 -15.24 -23.02
N PHE A 4 -0.41 -14.04 -22.44
CA PHE A 4 0.73 -13.12 -22.51
C PHE A 4 1.94 -13.67 -21.76
N LEU A 5 1.77 -14.13 -20.52
CA LEU A 5 2.85 -14.76 -19.75
C LEU A 5 3.45 -15.97 -20.48
N ASN A 6 2.60 -16.82 -21.03
CA ASN A 6 3.03 -17.99 -21.79
C ASN A 6 3.82 -17.58 -23.04
N GLU A 7 3.37 -16.55 -23.76
CA GLU A 7 4.05 -16.10 -24.97
C GLU A 7 5.40 -15.45 -24.67
N VAL A 8 5.49 -14.61 -23.63
CA VAL A 8 6.75 -14.02 -23.17
C VAL A 8 7.73 -15.11 -22.77
N SER A 9 7.29 -16.06 -21.94
CA SER A 9 8.10 -17.20 -21.51
C SER A 9 8.61 -18.03 -22.70
N ARG A 10 7.75 -18.28 -23.70
CA ARG A 10 8.08 -19.02 -24.91
C ARG A 10 9.11 -18.31 -25.79
N ARG A 11 9.05 -16.97 -25.88
CA ARG A 11 9.99 -16.18 -26.70
C ARG A 11 11.37 -16.02 -26.03
N HIS A 12 11.41 -16.12 -24.71
CA HIS A 12 12.61 -15.89 -23.91
C HIS A 12 12.88 -17.08 -22.97
N PRO A 13 13.08 -18.31 -23.50
CA PRO A 13 13.13 -19.53 -22.70
C PRO A 13 14.35 -19.61 -21.77
N ASP A 14 15.46 -18.97 -22.15
CA ASP A 14 16.73 -19.01 -21.43
C ASP A 14 16.92 -17.82 -20.48
N GLU A 15 15.97 -16.88 -20.46
CA GLU A 15 16.01 -15.69 -19.62
C GLU A 15 15.19 -15.88 -18.34
N LYS A 16 15.68 -15.29 -17.24
CA LYS A 16 14.90 -15.13 -16.01
C LYS A 16 14.26 -13.75 -16.03
N ILE A 17 12.94 -13.72 -16.07
CA ILE A 17 12.17 -12.50 -16.25
C ILE A 17 11.52 -12.13 -14.92
N VAL A 18 11.72 -10.89 -14.49
CA VAL A 18 10.93 -10.28 -13.43
C VAL A 18 9.90 -9.40 -14.09
N MET A 19 8.62 -9.69 -13.88
CA MET A 19 7.51 -8.93 -14.44
C MET A 19 6.84 -8.13 -13.33
N VAL A 20 6.90 -6.82 -13.45
CA VAL A 20 6.28 -5.88 -12.51
C VAL A 20 4.78 -5.81 -12.80
N MET A 21 3.95 -5.97 -11.78
CA MET A 21 2.50 -6.03 -11.87
C MET A 21 1.90 -4.95 -10.97
N ASP A 22 1.03 -4.11 -11.54
CA ASP A 22 0.20 -3.19 -10.73
C ASP A 22 -0.93 -3.94 -10.00
N GLY A 23 -1.73 -3.20 -9.22
CA GLY A 23 -2.86 -3.74 -8.45
C GLY A 23 -4.14 -4.03 -9.23
N ALA A 24 -4.14 -4.08 -10.57
CA ALA A 24 -5.35 -4.33 -11.34
C ALA A 24 -5.98 -5.69 -10.97
N GLY A 25 -7.31 -5.74 -10.85
CA GLY A 25 -8.02 -6.90 -10.32
C GLY A 25 -7.79 -8.22 -11.09
N TRP A 26 -7.41 -8.15 -12.37
CA TRP A 26 -7.06 -9.33 -13.18
C TRP A 26 -5.61 -9.82 -12.98
N HIS A 27 -4.76 -9.09 -12.26
CA HIS A 27 -3.41 -9.54 -11.86
C HIS A 27 -3.45 -10.49 -10.66
N SER A 28 -4.47 -10.38 -9.81
CA SER A 28 -4.59 -11.13 -8.54
C SER A 28 -5.42 -12.41 -8.66
N SER A 29 -5.60 -12.95 -9.87
CA SER A 29 -6.39 -14.17 -10.06
C SER A 29 -5.60 -15.42 -9.67
N ASP A 30 -6.17 -16.27 -8.80
CA ASP A 30 -5.59 -17.59 -8.46
C ASP A 30 -5.37 -18.51 -9.67
N LYS A 31 -6.07 -18.22 -10.78
CA LYS A 31 -5.95 -18.93 -12.05
C LYS A 31 -4.75 -18.49 -12.88
N LEU A 32 -4.13 -17.35 -12.55
CA LEU A 32 -2.91 -16.89 -13.21
C LEU A 32 -1.74 -17.72 -12.69
N LYS A 33 -1.05 -18.42 -13.60
CA LYS A 33 0.10 -19.26 -13.29
C LYS A 33 1.32 -18.71 -14.02
N ALA A 34 2.28 -18.20 -13.25
CA ALA A 34 3.54 -17.75 -13.79
C ALA A 34 4.33 -18.95 -14.38
N PRO A 35 4.82 -18.87 -15.62
CA PRO A 35 5.75 -19.85 -16.15
C PRO A 35 7.04 -19.94 -15.32
N PRO A 36 7.79 -21.07 -15.39
CA PRO A 36 8.95 -21.30 -14.51
C PRO A 36 10.05 -20.25 -14.57
N ASN A 37 10.17 -19.54 -15.69
CA ASN A 37 11.18 -18.51 -15.92
C ASN A 37 10.68 -17.08 -15.67
N ILE A 38 9.42 -16.90 -15.23
CA ILE A 38 8.84 -15.59 -14.94
C ILE A 38 8.52 -15.49 -13.44
N TYR A 39 9.01 -14.43 -12.82
CA TYR A 39 8.69 -14.03 -11.46
C TYR A 39 7.81 -12.79 -11.48
N LEU A 40 6.62 -12.87 -10.88
CA LEU A 40 5.72 -11.73 -10.79
C LEU A 40 6.05 -10.91 -9.54
N LEU A 41 6.38 -9.63 -9.73
CA LEU A 41 6.62 -8.66 -8.67
C LEU A 41 5.42 -7.71 -8.59
N THR A 42 4.62 -7.83 -7.54
CA THR A 42 3.44 -6.96 -7.35
C THR A 42 3.84 -5.67 -6.65
N LEU A 43 3.44 -4.54 -7.23
CA LEU A 43 3.62 -3.22 -6.64
C LEU A 43 2.65 -2.99 -5.46
N PRO A 44 3.01 -2.13 -4.51
CA PRO A 44 2.08 -1.65 -3.49
C PRO A 44 0.83 -1.02 -4.12
N PRO A 45 -0.33 -1.07 -3.43
CA PRO A 45 -1.52 -0.36 -3.87
C PRO A 45 -1.24 1.14 -4.03
N TYR A 46 -1.82 1.75 -5.07
CA TYR A 46 -1.76 3.20 -5.31
C TYR A 46 -0.34 3.78 -5.46
N ALA A 47 0.61 2.98 -5.96
CA ALA A 47 1.99 3.41 -6.24
C ALA A 47 2.29 3.54 -7.75
N PRO A 48 1.59 4.42 -8.50
CA PRO A 48 1.81 4.60 -9.94
C PRO A 48 3.22 5.09 -10.27
N GLU A 49 3.88 5.82 -9.37
CA GLU A 49 5.26 6.30 -9.50
C GLU A 49 6.30 5.16 -9.57
N LEU A 50 5.92 3.97 -9.09
CA LEU A 50 6.76 2.76 -9.16
C LEU A 50 6.47 1.92 -10.41
N ASN A 51 5.41 2.23 -11.15
CA ASN A 51 5.02 1.51 -12.35
C ASN A 51 5.73 2.12 -13.57
N PRO A 52 6.75 1.47 -14.14
CA PRO A 52 7.52 2.06 -15.24
C PRO A 52 6.66 2.30 -16.50
N MET A 53 5.55 1.58 -16.64
CA MET A 53 4.62 1.80 -17.76
C MET A 53 3.94 3.16 -17.70
N GLU A 54 3.72 3.76 -16.52
CA GLU A 54 3.10 5.10 -16.42
C GLU A 54 3.95 6.16 -17.12
N HIS A 55 5.27 6.07 -17.00
CA HIS A 55 6.19 6.98 -17.69
C HIS A 55 6.18 6.81 -19.20
N VAL A 56 6.14 5.55 -19.67
CA VAL A 56 5.99 5.25 -21.09
C VAL A 56 4.70 5.89 -21.60
N TRP A 57 3.60 5.75 -20.87
CA TRP A 57 2.30 6.33 -21.24
C TRP A 57 2.29 7.86 -21.21
N ASP A 58 2.89 8.48 -20.21
CA ASP A 58 2.93 9.94 -20.10
C ASP A 58 3.70 10.56 -21.26
N GLU A 59 4.86 10.00 -21.58
CA GLU A 59 5.66 10.48 -22.70
C GLU A 59 4.97 10.23 -24.06
N LEU A 60 4.35 9.06 -24.25
CA LEU A 60 3.56 8.80 -25.46
C LEU A 60 2.44 9.83 -25.60
N ARG A 61 1.71 10.09 -24.50
CA ARG A 61 0.61 11.05 -24.48
C ARG A 61 1.07 12.46 -24.82
N GLU A 62 2.18 12.91 -24.25
CA GLU A 62 2.72 14.24 -24.45
C GLU A 62 3.33 14.42 -25.85
N LYS A 63 4.20 13.51 -26.27
CA LYS A 63 5.02 13.70 -27.48
C LYS A 63 4.34 13.21 -28.76
N PHE A 64 3.56 12.13 -28.68
CA PHE A 64 3.05 11.44 -29.87
C PHE A 64 1.54 11.53 -30.04
N PHE A 65 0.76 11.62 -28.95
CA PHE A 65 -0.71 11.55 -28.98
C PHE A 65 -1.42 12.89 -28.64
N HIS A 66 -0.69 13.99 -28.54
CA HIS A 66 -1.30 15.28 -28.20
C HIS A 66 -2.29 15.75 -29.27
N ASN A 67 -3.55 15.97 -28.89
CA ASN A 67 -4.61 16.54 -29.75
C ASN A 67 -4.78 15.86 -31.12
N GLN A 68 -4.47 14.56 -31.23
CA GLN A 68 -4.62 13.80 -32.47
C GLN A 68 -5.95 13.04 -32.50
N VAL A 69 -6.55 12.94 -33.69
CA VAL A 69 -7.76 12.18 -33.95
C VAL A 69 -7.49 11.21 -35.10
N PHE A 70 -7.80 9.93 -34.88
CA PHE A 70 -7.57 8.85 -35.84
C PHE A 70 -8.89 8.45 -36.50
N GLN A 71 -8.82 8.12 -37.79
CA GLN A 71 -10.00 7.74 -38.60
C GLN A 71 -10.41 6.28 -38.41
N SER A 72 -9.54 5.45 -37.82
CA SER A 72 -9.79 4.03 -37.54
C SER A 72 -8.91 3.56 -36.36
N LEU A 73 -9.23 2.38 -35.83
CA LEU A 73 -8.38 1.70 -34.86
C LEU A 73 -7.05 1.29 -35.47
N ASP A 74 -7.03 0.81 -36.72
CA ASP A 74 -5.78 0.45 -37.41
C ASP A 74 -4.82 1.66 -37.49
N ALA A 75 -5.34 2.84 -37.83
CA ALA A 75 -4.52 4.06 -37.89
C ALA A 75 -4.00 4.48 -36.51
N LEU A 76 -4.76 4.23 -35.45
CA LEU A 76 -4.33 4.46 -34.06
C LEU A 76 -3.22 3.47 -33.66
N GLU A 77 -3.39 2.18 -34.00
CA GLU A 77 -2.43 1.12 -33.70
C GLU A 77 -1.11 1.32 -34.45
N ASP A 78 -1.16 1.65 -35.75
CA ASP A 78 0.03 1.94 -36.56
C ASP A 78 0.82 3.12 -35.96
N HIS A 79 0.12 4.19 -35.56
CA HIS A 79 0.74 5.35 -34.91
C HIS A 79 1.35 5.00 -33.55
N LEU A 80 0.68 4.14 -32.76
CA LEU A 80 1.22 3.65 -31.49
C LEU A 80 2.50 2.84 -31.69
N VAL A 81 2.54 1.97 -32.71
CA VAL A 81 3.73 1.17 -33.03
C VAL A 81 4.88 2.06 -33.46
N GLU A 82 4.64 3.07 -34.29
CA GLU A 82 5.66 4.05 -34.69
C GLU A 82 6.19 4.82 -33.47
N ALA A 83 5.29 5.33 -32.62
CA ALA A 83 5.65 6.06 -31.41
C ALA A 83 6.48 5.22 -30.43
N LEU A 84 6.11 3.96 -30.22
CA LEU A 84 6.86 3.03 -29.39
C LEU A 84 8.23 2.69 -30.00
N SER A 85 8.30 2.55 -31.32
CA SER A 85 9.55 2.23 -32.03
C SER A 85 10.55 3.40 -32.03
N ALA A 86 10.08 4.63 -31.84
CA ALA A 86 10.92 5.82 -31.72
C ALA A 86 11.59 5.94 -30.34
N ARG A 87 11.20 5.13 -29.36
CA ARG A 87 11.80 5.10 -28.01
C ARG A 87 13.02 4.19 -27.96
N SER A 88 13.88 4.42 -26.95
CA SER A 88 15.01 3.54 -26.64
C SER A 88 14.62 2.57 -25.52
N PRO A 89 14.54 1.24 -25.79
CA PRO A 89 14.23 0.25 -24.76
C PRO A 89 15.23 0.25 -23.59
N GLN A 90 16.49 0.62 -23.85
CA GLN A 90 17.53 0.67 -22.82
C GLN A 90 17.33 1.85 -21.87
N GLU A 91 16.98 3.02 -22.39
CA GLU A 91 16.72 4.20 -21.56
C GLU A 91 15.47 3.99 -20.70
N ASP A 92 14.43 3.38 -21.27
CA ASP A 92 13.22 2.99 -20.54
C ASP A 92 13.52 2.03 -19.38
N PHE A 93 14.41 1.06 -19.60
CA PHE A 93 14.84 0.12 -18.56
C PHE A 93 15.68 0.80 -17.46
N ASP A 94 16.62 1.66 -17.84
CA ASP A 94 17.51 2.34 -16.89
C ASP A 94 16.72 3.30 -15.98
N ASP A 95 15.76 4.03 -16.52
CA ASP A 95 14.85 4.91 -15.77
C ASP A 95 13.96 4.11 -14.80
N ALA A 96 13.35 3.02 -15.27
CA ALA A 96 12.57 2.11 -14.44
C ALA A 96 13.38 1.56 -13.26
N LYS A 97 14.60 1.08 -13.54
CA LYS A 97 15.50 0.51 -12.55
C LYS A 97 15.90 1.54 -11.49
N ALA A 98 16.28 2.74 -11.90
CA ALA A 98 16.70 3.80 -10.98
C ALA A 98 15.59 4.15 -9.97
N ARG A 99 14.34 4.25 -10.42
CA ARG A 99 13.20 4.57 -9.53
C ARG A 99 12.87 3.46 -8.55
N VAL A 100 12.89 2.20 -8.98
CA VAL A 100 12.71 1.08 -8.06
C VAL A 100 13.82 1.08 -7.01
N GLU A 101 15.08 1.32 -7.40
CA GLU A 101 16.20 1.42 -6.47
C GLU A 101 16.05 2.59 -5.49
N GLU A 102 15.60 3.75 -5.95
CA GLU A 102 15.33 4.92 -5.10
C GLU A 102 14.17 4.65 -4.12
N ALA A 103 13.06 4.09 -4.60
CA ALA A 103 11.91 3.75 -3.77
C ALA A 103 12.24 2.71 -2.71
N LEU A 104 13.06 1.72 -3.04
CA LEU A 104 13.56 0.73 -2.08
C LEU A 104 14.42 1.41 -1.00
N GLN A 105 15.29 2.36 -1.36
CA GLN A 105 16.10 3.11 -0.39
C GLN A 105 15.24 3.97 0.55
N GLN A 106 14.22 4.65 0.01
CA GLN A 106 13.27 5.43 0.81
C GLN A 106 12.43 4.53 1.74
N GLY A 107 11.99 3.37 1.24
CA GLY A 107 11.27 2.38 2.04
C GLY A 107 12.12 1.76 3.16
N GLN A 108 13.41 1.53 2.92
CA GLN A 108 14.35 1.04 3.94
C GLN A 108 14.52 2.07 5.07
N GLN A 109 14.69 3.36 4.73
CA GLN A 109 14.81 4.44 5.71
C GLN A 109 13.54 4.63 6.54
N ALA A 110 12.36 4.44 5.95
CA ALA A 110 11.09 4.42 6.67
C ALA A 110 11.01 3.22 7.63
N SER A 111 11.49 2.03 7.22
CA SER A 111 11.52 0.83 8.06
C SER A 111 12.58 0.86 9.17
N ASP A 112 13.72 1.52 8.95
CA ASP A 112 14.79 1.66 9.94
C ASP A 112 14.43 2.69 11.03
N SER A 113 13.39 3.48 10.81
CA SER A 113 12.73 4.33 11.80
C SER A 113 11.65 3.61 12.62
N ALA A 114 11.32 2.34 12.28
CA ALA A 114 10.38 1.50 13.02
C ALA A 114 11.02 0.99 14.31
N SER A 115 11.25 1.90 15.25
CA SER A 115 11.21 1.56 16.66
C SER A 115 9.82 0.96 16.98
N PRO A 116 9.69 0.01 17.93
CA PRO A 116 8.38 -0.41 18.43
C PRO A 116 7.46 0.77 18.80
N ASN A 117 8.06 1.90 19.23
CA ASN A 117 7.34 3.15 19.47
C ASN A 117 6.79 3.80 18.20
N GLY A 118 7.44 3.65 17.04
CA GLY A 118 7.02 4.21 15.76
C GLY A 118 5.71 3.58 15.26
N GLU A 119 5.56 2.26 15.38
CA GLU A 119 4.31 1.57 15.03
C GLU A 119 3.16 1.96 15.98
N ILE A 120 3.45 2.02 17.28
CA ILE A 120 2.48 2.44 18.31
C ILE A 120 2.00 3.88 18.08
N CYS A 121 2.93 4.79 17.78
CA CYS A 121 2.58 6.17 17.46
C CYS A 121 1.81 6.30 16.15
N GLY A 122 2.13 5.50 15.14
CA GLY A 122 1.35 5.41 13.90
C GLY A 122 -0.11 5.02 14.15
N ILE A 123 -0.36 4.04 15.03
CA ILE A 123 -1.73 3.66 15.42
C ILE A 123 -2.49 4.85 16.02
N LEU A 124 -1.87 5.55 16.98
CA LEU A 124 -2.51 6.66 17.69
C LEU A 124 -2.84 7.83 16.74
N LEU A 125 -1.89 8.23 15.90
CA LEU A 125 -2.08 9.32 14.94
C LEU A 125 -3.14 8.99 13.87
N CYS A 126 -3.14 7.76 13.36
CA CYS A 126 -4.18 7.29 12.43
C CYS A 126 -5.58 7.31 13.05
N MET A 127 -5.68 7.00 14.35
CA MET A 127 -6.95 6.99 15.07
C MET A 127 -7.42 8.37 15.52
N SER A 128 -6.48 9.30 15.79
CA SER A 128 -6.81 10.69 16.12
C SER A 128 -7.21 11.50 14.87
N GLY A 129 -6.83 11.05 13.67
CA GLY A 129 -7.17 11.72 12.41
C GLY A 129 -6.39 13.01 12.18
N GLU A 130 -5.17 13.10 12.73
CA GLU A 130 -4.30 14.28 12.66
C GLU A 130 -3.13 14.13 11.67
N GLN A 131 -3.04 13.01 10.95
CA GLN A 131 -2.00 12.82 9.94
C GLN A 131 -2.36 13.48 8.60
N ASP A 132 -1.84 14.69 8.39
CA ASP A 132 -1.82 15.32 7.07
C ASP A 132 -1.04 14.46 6.07
N GLY A 133 -1.66 14.13 4.94
CA GLY A 133 -1.03 13.42 3.82
C GLY A 133 -1.03 11.90 3.89
N VAL A 134 -1.57 11.27 4.95
CA VAL A 134 -1.73 9.80 5.02
C VAL A 134 -3.10 9.41 4.49
N ALA A 135 -3.12 8.56 3.46
CA ALA A 135 -4.36 8.10 2.86
C ALA A 135 -5.07 7.11 3.82
N PRO A 136 -6.43 7.09 3.87
CA PRO A 136 -7.17 6.22 4.79
C PRO A 136 -6.83 4.72 4.73
N HIS A 137 -6.33 4.25 3.57
CA HIS A 137 -5.94 2.85 3.38
C HIS A 137 -4.60 2.51 4.03
N GLU A 138 -3.70 3.48 4.19
CA GLU A 138 -2.41 3.33 4.86
C GLU A 138 -2.60 3.17 6.39
N CYS A 139 -3.63 3.81 6.94
CA CYS A 139 -4.02 3.65 8.33
C CYS A 139 -4.76 2.34 8.64
N LYS A 140 -5.32 1.67 7.63
CA LYS A 140 -6.13 0.45 7.81
C LYS A 140 -5.40 -0.66 8.59
N PRO A 141 -4.18 -1.10 8.23
CA PRO A 141 -3.48 -2.14 8.98
C PRO A 141 -3.20 -1.76 10.45
N LEU A 142 -2.88 -0.49 10.71
CA LEU A 142 -2.60 0.04 12.05
C LEU A 142 -3.87 0.05 12.92
N VAL A 143 -4.97 0.53 12.35
CA VAL A 143 -6.29 0.52 13.02
C VAL A 143 -6.75 -0.92 13.28
N GLU A 144 -6.56 -1.84 12.34
CA GLU A 144 -6.87 -3.26 12.55
C GLU A 144 -6.02 -3.88 13.67
N ALA A 145 -4.74 -3.51 13.78
CA ALA A 145 -3.86 -3.96 14.86
C ALA A 145 -4.38 -3.52 16.24
N TYR A 146 -4.82 -2.27 16.37
CA TYR A 146 -5.47 -1.77 17.59
C TYR A 146 -6.70 -2.60 17.99
N PHE A 147 -7.58 -2.91 17.02
CA PHE A 147 -8.81 -3.66 17.30
C PHE A 147 -8.61 -5.16 17.51
N LYS A 148 -7.45 -5.71 17.14
CA LYS A 148 -7.02 -7.07 17.47
C LYS A 148 -6.62 -7.23 18.94
N ILE A 149 -6.23 -6.14 19.62
CA ILE A 149 -6.03 -6.15 21.08
C ILE A 149 -7.38 -6.42 21.73
N ARG A 150 -7.54 -7.63 22.29
CA ARG A 150 -8.75 -8.12 22.93
C ARG A 150 -8.38 -8.97 24.14
N VAL A 151 -9.01 -8.68 25.27
CA VAL A 151 -8.85 -9.45 26.51
C VAL A 151 -10.10 -10.28 26.74
N TYR A 152 -9.90 -11.56 27.07
CA TYR A 152 -10.97 -12.48 27.39
C TYR A 152 -10.82 -12.97 28.83
N LYS A 153 -11.92 -13.03 29.56
CA LYS A 153 -11.97 -13.62 30.90
C LYS A 153 -12.35 -15.09 30.78
N LYS A 154 -11.54 -15.96 31.39
CA LYS A 154 -11.81 -17.40 31.47
C LYS A 154 -12.90 -17.64 32.53
N GLY A 155 -14.09 -18.04 32.10
CA GLY A 155 -15.15 -18.50 32.98
C GLY A 155 -15.16 -20.02 33.11
N THR A 156 -15.90 -20.54 34.09
CA THR A 156 -16.01 -21.97 34.40
C THR A 156 -16.52 -22.81 33.22
N PHE A 157 -17.30 -22.22 32.31
CA PHE A 157 -17.92 -22.92 31.19
C PHE A 157 -17.62 -22.32 29.81
N LYS A 158 -17.28 -21.03 29.71
CA LYS A 158 -16.91 -20.34 28.47
C LYS A 158 -15.95 -19.18 28.74
N THR A 159 -15.08 -18.90 27.78
CA THR A 159 -14.32 -17.65 27.71
C THR A 159 -15.22 -16.54 27.17
N ARG A 160 -15.26 -15.39 27.84
CA ARG A 160 -16.07 -14.23 27.43
C ARG A 160 -15.16 -13.02 27.19
N PHE A 161 -15.45 -12.23 26.16
CA PHE A 161 -14.78 -10.97 25.90
C PHE A 161 -14.99 -10.00 27.08
N ASP A 162 -13.91 -9.37 27.53
CA ASP A 162 -13.91 -8.41 28.63
C ASP A 162 -13.64 -7.01 28.07
N PRO A 163 -14.69 -6.20 27.81
CA PRO A 163 -14.55 -4.89 27.18
C PRO A 163 -13.74 -3.92 28.04
N ILE A 164 -13.89 -4.00 29.36
CA ILE A 164 -13.19 -3.13 30.30
C ILE A 164 -11.70 -3.44 30.24
N ARG A 165 -11.31 -4.71 30.47
CA ARG A 165 -9.89 -5.10 30.41
C ARG A 165 -9.27 -4.88 29.03
N THR A 166 -10.06 -5.00 27.98
CA THR A 166 -9.60 -4.70 26.61
C THR A 166 -9.27 -3.22 26.45
N ALA A 167 -10.11 -2.32 26.95
CA ALA A 167 -9.86 -0.89 26.93
C ALA A 167 -8.61 -0.51 27.76
N HIS A 168 -8.47 -1.04 28.99
CA HIS A 168 -7.26 -0.85 29.80
C HIS A 168 -6.00 -1.28 29.06
N LYS A 169 -6.04 -2.47 28.42
CA LYS A 169 -4.90 -3.01 27.69
C LYS A 169 -4.52 -2.13 26.49
N ARG A 170 -5.51 -1.65 25.73
CA ARG A 170 -5.30 -0.73 24.61
C ARG A 170 -4.73 0.61 25.08
N TYR A 171 -5.20 1.13 26.21
CA TYR A 171 -4.69 2.37 26.79
C TYR A 171 -3.20 2.22 27.14
N ALA A 172 -2.84 1.19 27.88
CA ALA A 172 -1.45 0.96 28.30
C ALA A 172 -0.50 0.65 27.11
N GLU A 173 -0.90 -0.27 26.22
CA GLU A 173 -0.03 -0.74 25.13
C GLU A 173 0.07 0.22 23.94
N VAL A 174 -0.92 1.10 23.75
CA VAL A 174 -0.96 1.99 22.58
C VAL A 174 -0.97 3.45 23.00
N LEU A 175 -1.92 3.84 23.84
CA LEU A 175 -2.13 5.26 24.14
C LEU A 175 -1.08 5.83 25.07
N GLU A 176 -0.57 5.12 26.06
CA GLU A 176 0.53 5.58 26.94
C GLU A 176 1.90 5.41 26.29
N SER A 177 2.06 4.38 25.47
CA SER A 177 3.36 3.95 24.95
C SER A 177 3.91 4.79 23.78
N CYS A 178 3.10 5.67 23.18
CA CYS A 178 3.59 6.61 22.18
C CYS A 178 4.14 7.88 22.85
N ASP A 179 5.44 8.17 22.77
CA ASP A 179 6.00 9.40 23.36
C ASP A 179 5.72 10.66 22.51
N SER A 180 5.54 10.51 21.20
CA SER A 180 5.41 11.64 20.27
C SER A 180 3.99 12.18 20.12
N ALA A 181 2.98 11.51 20.67
CA ALA A 181 1.59 11.93 20.54
C ALA A 181 1.21 12.95 21.61
N GLU A 182 0.52 14.01 21.19
CA GLU A 182 0.02 15.02 22.12
C GLU A 182 -1.11 14.44 22.98
N GLN A 183 -1.35 15.05 24.14
CA GLN A 183 -2.43 14.61 25.03
C GLN A 183 -3.80 14.68 24.34
N LYS A 184 -4.01 15.68 23.47
CA LYS A 184 -5.25 15.86 22.71
C LYS A 184 -5.57 14.68 21.78
N ASP A 185 -4.55 14.02 21.21
CA ASP A 185 -4.71 12.84 20.36
C ASP A 185 -5.21 11.65 21.18
N ARG A 186 -4.59 11.44 22.34
CA ARG A 186 -4.96 10.40 23.30
C ARG A 186 -6.39 10.59 23.77
N ASP A 187 -6.75 11.83 24.11
CA ASP A 187 -8.09 12.18 24.56
C ASP A 187 -9.14 11.94 23.47
N ARG A 188 -8.82 12.24 22.20
CA ARG A 188 -9.72 12.00 21.07
C ARG A 188 -9.96 10.51 20.82
N VAL A 189 -8.92 9.69 20.87
CA VAL A 189 -9.05 8.23 20.71
C VAL A 189 -9.80 7.62 21.91
N ASN A 190 -9.52 8.08 23.14
CA ASN A 190 -10.23 7.64 24.34
C ASN A 190 -11.70 8.05 24.35
N ALA A 191 -12.03 9.26 23.90
CA ALA A 191 -13.41 9.70 23.76
C ALA A 191 -14.23 8.80 22.82
N MET A 192 -13.60 8.25 21.78
CA MET A 192 -14.27 7.38 20.81
C MET A 192 -14.31 5.91 21.26
N PHE A 193 -13.25 5.40 21.87
CA PHE A 193 -13.05 3.95 22.05
C PHE A 193 -12.71 3.50 23.49
N GLY A 194 -12.57 4.44 24.43
CA GLY A 194 -12.25 4.19 25.84
C GLY A 194 -13.46 3.75 26.67
N THR A 195 -13.21 3.38 27.94
CA THR A 195 -14.28 3.20 28.94
C THR A 195 -14.63 4.54 29.59
N LEU A 196 -15.76 4.60 30.31
CA LEU A 196 -16.15 5.79 31.08
C LEU A 196 -15.09 6.24 32.10
N GLU A 197 -14.29 5.31 32.63
CA GLU A 197 -13.17 5.61 33.53
C GLU A 197 -12.03 6.36 32.82
N TYR A 198 -11.90 6.18 31.51
CA TYR A 198 -10.90 6.85 30.65
C TYR A 198 -11.51 7.94 29.77
N SER A 199 -12.79 8.25 29.96
CA SER A 199 -13.45 9.33 29.26
C SER A 199 -12.87 10.66 29.74
N PRO A 200 -12.34 11.53 28.85
CA PRO A 200 -11.91 12.87 29.23
C PRO A 200 -13.10 13.77 29.64
N PHE A 201 -14.33 13.34 29.35
CA PHE A 201 -15.54 14.01 29.78
C PHE A 201 -15.88 13.61 31.22
N VAL A 202 -15.65 14.51 32.17
CA VAL A 202 -16.30 14.49 33.48
C VAL A 202 -17.72 15.01 33.29
N TYR A 203 -18.69 14.11 33.23
CA TYR A 203 -20.10 14.51 33.26
C TYR A 203 -20.43 14.95 34.71
N GLY A 204 -20.45 16.26 34.94
CA GLY A 204 -20.96 16.82 36.19
C GLY A 204 -22.44 16.47 36.35
N ASN A 205 -22.84 16.11 37.57
CA ASN A 205 -24.24 15.92 37.96
C ASN A 205 -25.05 17.22 37.83
#